data_AF-A0A356TB85-F1
#
_entry.id   AF-A0A356TB85-F1
#
_cell.length_a   1.000
_cell.length_b   1.000
_cell.length_c   1.000
_cell.angle_alpha   90.00
_cell.angle_beta   90.00
_cell.angle_gamma   90.00
#
_symmetry.space_group_name_H-M   'P 1'
#
loop_
_entity.id
_entity.type
_entity.pdbx_description
1 polymer ?
#
loop_
_entity_poly.entity_id
_entity_poly.type
_entity_poly.pdbx_seq_one_letter_code
_entity_poly.pdbx_strand_id
1 'polypeptide(L)'
;DEAVSDEAVSDEAASDEAVSDDETASDTDDETATDEATATRIDEPTSVAARGRARPARETSTHGETDDPRALLATAEARWRAGEHERARGLFRRVGAGRGSLAEAAWIRLARLELRGGDPERAVRAVRAQRRRFPRSRFGAEALWIEADAERRRGHARAMEAALEQLRRLYPDSPQARAAASLEE
;
A
#
# COMPACT_ATOMS: atom_id res chain seq x y z
N ASP A 1 30.91 -45.04 -42.67
CA ASP A 1 31.25 -46.30 -41.99
C ASP A 1 31.89 -45.93 -40.66
N GLU A 2 31.30 -46.19 -39.51
CA GLU A 2 30.66 -47.43 -39.06
C GLU A 2 29.48 -47.09 -38.13
N ALA A 3 28.43 -47.90 -38.20
CA ALA A 3 27.20 -47.81 -37.44
C ALA A 3 27.15 -48.91 -36.36
N VAL A 4 26.65 -48.57 -35.16
CA VAL A 4 25.92 -49.45 -34.22
C VAL A 4 25.13 -48.50 -33.29
N SER A 5 23.78 -48.44 -33.32
CA SER A 5 22.79 -49.41 -32.81
C SER A 5 22.89 -49.58 -31.28
N ASP A 6 21.86 -49.66 -30.45
CA ASP A 6 20.40 -49.43 -30.41
C ASP A 6 20.03 -49.60 -28.90
N GLU A 7 18.74 -49.69 -28.54
CA GLU A 7 18.13 -49.86 -27.19
C GLU A 7 17.90 -48.55 -26.39
N ALA A 8 16.69 -48.00 -26.25
CA ALA A 8 15.34 -48.53 -26.02
C ALA A 8 15.17 -49.29 -24.70
N VAL A 9 14.46 -48.68 -23.74
CA VAL A 9 13.39 -49.24 -22.89
C VAL A 9 12.84 -48.09 -22.01
N SER A 10 11.56 -47.70 -22.18
CA SER A 10 10.36 -48.19 -21.46
C SER A 10 10.26 -47.61 -20.05
N ASP A 11 9.27 -46.76 -19.74
CA ASP A 11 7.81 -46.98 -19.55
C ASP A 11 7.48 -46.99 -18.05
N GLU A 12 6.27 -46.57 -17.72
CA GLU A 12 5.61 -46.58 -16.40
C GLU A 12 6.20 -45.64 -15.30
N ALA A 13 5.41 -44.90 -14.53
CA ALA A 13 4.03 -45.14 -14.13
C ALA A 13 3.24 -43.83 -13.99
N ALA A 14 2.02 -43.87 -14.52
CA ALA A 14 0.92 -43.10 -13.98
C ALA A 14 0.55 -43.66 -12.59
N SER A 15 0.24 -42.79 -11.65
CA SER A 15 -0.61 -43.15 -10.51
C SER A 15 -1.56 -42.00 -10.26
N ASP A 16 -2.72 -42.21 -10.88
CA ASP A 16 -4.04 -41.78 -10.46
C ASP A 16 -4.25 -42.12 -8.98
N GLU A 17 -4.70 -41.15 -8.18
CA GLU A 17 -5.44 -41.40 -6.94
C GLU A 17 -6.48 -40.29 -6.85
N ALA A 18 -7.63 -40.59 -7.47
CA ALA A 18 -8.90 -40.00 -7.13
C ALA A 18 -9.46 -40.70 -5.89
N VAL A 19 -9.79 -39.92 -4.84
CA VAL A 19 -10.83 -40.23 -3.84
C VAL A 19 -11.43 -38.88 -3.43
N SER A 20 -12.64 -38.54 -3.89
CA SER A 20 -13.96 -38.97 -3.43
C SER A 20 -14.47 -38.19 -2.22
N ASP A 21 -15.68 -37.69 -2.42
CA ASP A 21 -16.68 -36.99 -1.61
C ASP A 21 -16.72 -37.31 -0.11
N ASP A 22 -17.21 -36.36 0.70
CA ASP A 22 -18.46 -36.52 1.49
C ASP A 22 -18.69 -35.29 2.41
N GLU A 23 -19.85 -34.65 2.24
CA GLU A 23 -20.78 -34.10 3.24
C GLU A 23 -20.18 -33.42 4.51
N THR A 24 -20.59 -32.19 4.86
CA THR A 24 -21.83 -32.03 5.63
C THR A 24 -22.28 -30.57 5.62
N ALA A 25 -23.41 -30.32 4.97
CA ALA A 25 -24.30 -29.26 5.38
C ALA A 25 -24.96 -29.69 6.70
N SER A 26 -24.96 -28.81 7.70
CA SER A 26 -25.92 -28.89 8.80
C SER A 26 -26.72 -27.61 8.79
N ASP A 27 -27.90 -27.71 8.20
CA ASP A 27 -29.08 -26.99 8.66
C ASP A 27 -29.28 -27.27 10.15
N THR A 28 -29.58 -26.23 10.90
CA THR A 28 -30.58 -26.31 11.96
C THR A 28 -31.35 -25.01 12.01
N ASP A 29 -32.63 -25.16 11.70
CA ASP A 29 -33.72 -24.21 11.82
C ASP A 29 -33.89 -23.61 13.22
N ASP A 30 -34.78 -22.62 13.23
CA ASP A 30 -35.74 -22.31 14.29
C ASP A 30 -35.24 -21.33 15.37
N GLU A 31 -35.74 -20.09 15.30
CA GLU A 31 -36.65 -19.60 16.33
C GLU A 31 -37.58 -18.51 15.75
N THR A 32 -38.83 -18.93 15.65
CA THR A 32 -40.11 -18.23 15.71
C THR A 32 -40.17 -16.72 15.91
N ALA A 33 -41.03 -16.13 15.08
CA ALA A 33 -41.62 -14.80 15.18
C ALA A 33 -42.25 -14.48 16.55
N THR A 34 -42.19 -13.19 16.92
CA THR A 34 -43.27 -12.55 17.69
C THR A 34 -43.49 -11.14 17.17
N ASP A 35 -44.68 -10.96 16.60
CA ASP A 35 -45.39 -9.71 16.45
C ASP A 35 -45.33 -8.86 17.73
N GLU A 36 -45.01 -7.57 17.61
CA GLU A 36 -45.81 -6.58 18.33
C GLU A 36 -45.83 -5.24 17.60
N ALA A 37 -46.99 -4.98 17.00
CA ALA A 37 -47.41 -3.69 16.51
C ALA A 37 -47.58 -2.69 17.67
N THR A 38 -47.01 -1.50 17.55
CA THR A 38 -47.66 -0.29 18.09
C THR A 38 -47.45 0.88 17.15
N ALA A 39 -48.45 1.07 16.30
CA ALA A 39 -48.76 2.37 15.73
C ALA A 39 -49.08 3.36 16.86
N THR A 40 -48.43 4.51 16.90
CA THR A 40 -48.95 5.68 17.61
C THR A 40 -48.58 6.95 16.86
N ARG A 41 -49.61 7.46 16.18
CA ARG A 41 -50.06 8.85 16.16
C ARG A 41 -49.14 9.86 15.47
N ILE A 42 -49.51 10.09 14.21
CA ILE A 42 -49.39 11.36 13.49
C ILE A 42 -50.05 12.45 14.34
N ASP A 43 -49.27 13.46 14.70
CA ASP A 43 -49.80 14.76 15.14
C ASP A 43 -48.90 15.84 14.54
N GLU A 44 -49.33 16.41 13.41
CA GLU A 44 -48.85 17.71 12.97
C GLU A 44 -49.39 18.77 13.91
N PRO A 45 -48.59 19.81 14.19
CA PRO A 45 -49.15 21.14 14.12
C PRO A 45 -48.40 21.99 13.10
N THR A 46 -49.13 22.35 12.04
CA THR A 46 -48.86 23.55 11.26
C THR A 46 -48.88 24.76 12.19
N SER A 47 -47.81 25.55 12.27
CA SER A 47 -47.97 27.01 12.24
C SER A 47 -46.68 27.76 11.85
N VAL A 48 -46.94 28.73 10.98
CA VAL A 48 -46.11 29.73 10.36
C VAL A 48 -45.63 30.78 11.37
N ALA A 49 -44.35 31.18 11.30
CA ALA A 49 -43.84 32.58 11.43
C ALA A 49 -42.31 32.56 11.65
N ALA A 50 -41.50 32.85 10.64
CA ALA A 50 -41.03 34.21 10.33
C ALA A 50 -39.96 34.77 11.30
N ARG A 51 -38.76 34.95 10.72
CA ARG A 51 -37.73 35.96 11.02
C ARG A 51 -36.88 35.75 12.29
N GLY A 52 -35.70 35.20 12.07
CA GLY A 52 -34.55 35.39 12.94
C GLY A 52 -33.28 35.06 12.18
N ARG A 53 -32.43 36.06 11.93
CA ARG A 53 -31.11 35.86 11.32
C ARG A 53 -30.30 34.92 12.20
N ALA A 54 -29.94 33.76 11.69
CA ALA A 54 -28.72 33.09 12.06
C ALA A 54 -28.17 32.45 10.78
N ARG A 55 -27.20 33.14 10.17
CA ARG A 55 -26.17 32.43 9.39
C ARG A 55 -25.74 31.29 10.29
N PRO A 56 -25.82 30.00 9.90
CA PRO A 56 -25.11 28.99 10.66
C PRO A 56 -23.69 29.52 10.74
N ALA A 57 -23.23 29.70 11.99
CA ALA A 57 -21.86 30.06 12.27
C ALA A 57 -21.04 29.16 11.36
N ARG A 58 -20.20 29.78 10.53
CA ARG A 58 -19.10 29.05 9.92
C ARG A 58 -18.43 28.41 11.12
N GLU A 59 -18.63 27.11 11.28
CA GLU A 59 -17.82 26.32 12.17
C GLU A 59 -16.41 26.76 11.79
N THR A 60 -15.79 27.50 12.71
CA THR A 60 -14.42 27.92 12.58
C THR A 60 -13.65 26.64 12.65
N SER A 61 -13.52 26.05 11.47
CA SER A 61 -12.81 24.83 11.17
C SER A 61 -11.43 24.96 11.79
N THR A 62 -11.27 24.38 12.96
CA THR A 62 -10.00 23.79 13.41
C THR A 62 -9.52 22.72 12.41
N HIS A 63 -10.34 22.39 11.40
CA HIS A 63 -9.98 21.69 10.16
C HIS A 63 -8.84 22.36 9.37
N GLY A 64 -8.56 23.66 9.55
CA GLY A 64 -7.46 24.34 8.85
C GLY A 64 -6.07 23.97 9.37
N GLU A 65 -5.93 23.71 10.67
CA GLU A 65 -4.64 23.38 11.30
C GLU A 65 -4.31 21.89 11.18
N THR A 66 -5.34 21.06 11.00
CA THR A 66 -5.23 19.61 10.80
C THR A 66 -4.99 19.20 9.33
N ASP A 67 -5.04 20.15 8.39
CA ASP A 67 -4.76 19.93 6.97
C ASP A 67 -3.40 20.46 6.48
N ASP A 68 -2.64 21.16 7.33
CA ASP A 68 -1.29 21.59 6.94
C ASP A 68 -0.39 20.36 6.68
N PRO A 69 0.13 20.18 5.45
CA PRO A 69 0.91 19.00 5.12
C PRO A 69 2.19 18.85 5.94
N ARG A 70 2.76 19.94 6.47
CA ARG A 70 3.95 19.85 7.33
C ARG A 70 3.58 19.37 8.73
N ALA A 71 2.52 19.91 9.33
CA ALA A 71 1.99 19.45 10.61
C ALA A 71 1.58 17.97 10.56
N LEU A 72 0.92 17.55 9.47
CA LEU A 72 0.57 16.15 9.23
C LEU A 72 1.81 15.24 9.12
N LEU A 73 2.85 15.70 8.43
CA LEU A 73 4.10 14.94 8.31
C LEU A 73 4.80 14.79 9.67
N ALA A 74 4.89 15.87 10.45
CA ALA A 74 5.47 15.84 11.80
C ALA A 74 4.69 14.88 12.71
N THR A 75 3.35 14.89 12.62
CA THR A 75 2.49 13.96 13.36
C THR A 75 2.71 12.51 12.92
N ALA A 76 2.87 12.27 11.62
CA ALA A 76 3.15 10.94 11.08
C ALA A 76 4.45 10.38 11.66
N GLU A 77 5.52 11.18 11.70
CA GLU A 77 6.80 10.80 12.27
C GLU A 77 6.74 10.56 13.78
N ALA A 78 5.97 11.38 14.52
CA ALA A 78 5.75 11.18 15.95
C ALA A 78 5.04 9.84 16.22
N ARG A 79 3.98 9.54 15.46
CA ARG A 79 3.26 8.27 15.57
C ARG A 79 4.11 7.07 15.16
N TRP A 80 4.98 7.22 14.16
CA TRP A 80 5.92 6.17 13.80
C TRP A 80 6.86 5.85 14.96
N ARG A 81 7.43 6.87 15.60
CA ARG A 81 8.30 6.70 16.78
C ARG A 81 7.56 6.11 17.98
N ALA A 82 6.27 6.33 18.10
CA ALA A 82 5.42 5.73 19.13
C ALA A 82 5.02 4.26 18.83
N GLY A 83 5.47 3.68 17.72
CA GLY A 83 5.08 2.32 17.30
C GLY A 83 3.70 2.23 16.65
N GLU A 84 2.98 3.35 16.50
CA GLU A 84 1.68 3.41 15.85
C GLU A 84 1.82 3.40 14.31
N HIS A 85 2.50 2.38 13.76
CA HIS A 85 2.93 2.35 12.35
C HIS A 85 1.75 2.47 11.37
N GLU A 86 0.61 1.82 11.62
CA GLU A 86 -0.57 1.94 10.74
C GLU A 86 -1.16 3.35 10.68
N ARG A 87 -1.26 4.02 11.83
CA ARG A 87 -1.75 5.40 11.90
C ARG A 87 -0.75 6.35 11.25
N ALA A 88 0.54 6.14 11.45
CA ALA A 88 1.61 6.89 10.80
C ALA A 88 1.53 6.74 9.28
N ARG A 89 1.39 5.51 8.76
CA ARG A 89 1.21 5.21 7.33
C ARG A 89 0.03 5.98 6.74
N GLY A 90 -1.11 5.99 7.42
CA GLY A 90 -2.28 6.75 7.01
C GLY A 90 -1.98 8.24 6.82
N LEU A 91 -1.25 8.85 7.76
CA LEU A 91 -0.84 10.25 7.68
C LEU A 91 0.18 10.50 6.55
N PHE A 92 1.20 9.65 6.39
CA PHE A 92 2.14 9.76 5.27
C PHE A 92 1.43 9.70 3.92
N ARG A 93 0.44 8.81 3.76
CA ARG A 93 -0.36 8.71 2.54
C ARG A 93 -1.21 9.97 2.31
N ARG A 94 -1.76 10.57 3.38
CA ARG A 94 -2.52 11.83 3.30
C ARG A 94 -1.63 12.98 2.82
N VAL A 95 -0.43 13.13 3.39
CA VAL A 95 0.56 14.13 2.94
C VAL A 95 0.99 13.84 1.50
N GLY A 96 1.29 12.58 1.20
CA GLY A 96 1.68 12.11 -0.12
C GLY A 96 0.60 12.22 -1.20
N ALA A 97 -0.66 12.38 -0.80
CA ALA A 97 -1.77 12.72 -1.68
C ALA A 97 -1.80 14.21 -2.08
N GLY A 98 -0.90 15.02 -1.56
CA GLY A 98 -0.70 16.39 -2.01
C GLY A 98 0.02 16.50 -3.37
N ARG A 99 0.58 17.68 -3.62
CA ARG A 99 1.45 18.00 -4.75
C ARG A 99 2.76 18.63 -4.22
N GLY A 100 3.77 18.67 -5.09
CA GLY A 100 5.06 19.30 -4.78
C GLY A 100 6.01 18.44 -3.96
N SER A 101 7.15 19.03 -3.62
CA SER A 101 8.29 18.33 -3.03
C SER A 101 8.02 17.73 -1.65
N LEU A 102 7.14 18.33 -0.86
CA LEU A 102 6.79 17.82 0.47
C LEU A 102 5.98 16.52 0.39
N ALA A 103 4.99 16.46 -0.50
CA ALA A 103 4.20 15.26 -0.75
C ALA A 103 5.08 14.12 -1.29
N GLU A 104 6.00 14.45 -2.19
CA GLU A 104 6.99 13.52 -2.71
C GLU A 104 7.95 13.00 -1.62
N ALA A 105 8.49 13.89 -0.81
CA ALA A 105 9.37 13.55 0.31
C ALA A 105 8.67 12.68 1.35
N ALA A 106 7.36 12.88 1.59
CA ALA A 106 6.58 12.04 2.50
C ALA A 106 6.56 10.57 2.05
N TRP A 107 6.44 10.29 0.74
CA TRP A 107 6.50 8.91 0.24
C TRP A 107 7.89 8.29 0.37
N ILE A 108 8.94 9.04 0.04
CA ILE A 108 10.33 8.55 0.19
C ILE A 108 10.63 8.29 1.67
N ARG A 109 10.18 9.19 2.55
CA ARG A 109 10.34 9.04 4.00
C ARG A 109 9.64 7.79 4.50
N LEU A 110 8.39 7.56 4.08
CA LEU A 110 7.66 6.34 4.39
C LEU A 110 8.44 5.10 3.92
N ALA A 111 8.89 5.08 2.66
CA ALA A 111 9.61 3.93 2.12
C ALA A 111 10.88 3.59 2.92
N ARG A 112 11.68 4.60 3.31
CA ARG A 112 12.85 4.43 4.17
C ARG A 112 12.49 3.85 5.54
N LEU A 113 11.38 4.32 6.13
CA LEU A 113 10.93 3.88 7.44
C LEU A 113 10.46 2.42 7.40
N GLU A 114 9.68 2.03 6.39
CA GLU A 114 9.25 0.64 6.18
C GLU A 114 10.46 -0.30 6.01
N LEU A 115 11.43 0.12 5.19
CA LEU A 115 12.64 -0.67 4.94
C LEU A 115 13.49 -0.86 6.20
N ARG A 116 13.60 0.18 7.03
CA ARG A 116 14.25 0.12 8.35
C ARG A 116 13.45 -0.73 9.35
N GLY A 117 12.13 -0.70 9.25
CA GLY A 117 11.20 -1.47 10.08
C GLY A 117 11.13 -2.95 9.73
N GLY A 118 11.80 -3.39 8.66
CA GLY A 118 11.81 -4.79 8.24
C GLY A 118 10.63 -5.18 7.33
N ASP A 119 9.90 -4.21 6.79
CA ASP A 119 8.77 -4.41 5.86
C ASP A 119 9.16 -4.01 4.41
N PRO A 120 10.04 -4.77 3.71
CA PRO A 120 10.50 -4.40 2.37
C PRO A 120 9.36 -4.36 1.33
N GLU A 121 8.33 -5.19 1.47
CA GLU A 121 7.13 -5.15 0.62
C GLU A 121 6.43 -3.78 0.68
N ARG A 122 6.31 -3.22 1.89
CA ARG A 122 5.67 -1.92 2.09
C ARG A 122 6.54 -0.79 1.58
N ALA A 123 7.87 -0.91 1.71
CA ALA A 123 8.81 0.01 1.12
C ALA A 123 8.61 0.09 -0.41
N VAL A 124 8.60 -1.05 -1.11
CA VAL A 124 8.35 -1.12 -2.56
C VAL A 124 7.02 -0.46 -2.94
N ARG A 125 5.94 -0.72 -2.19
CA ARG A 125 4.64 -0.08 -2.46
C ARG A 125 4.70 1.44 -2.33
N ALA A 126 5.44 1.96 -1.34
CA ALA A 126 5.59 3.40 -1.13
C ALA A 126 6.40 4.07 -2.26
N VAL A 127 7.53 3.48 -2.71
CA VAL A 127 8.28 4.05 -3.84
C VAL A 127 7.52 3.94 -5.17
N ARG A 128 6.76 2.86 -5.41
CA ARG A 128 5.90 2.78 -6.60
C ARG A 128 4.79 3.84 -6.60
N ALA A 129 4.20 4.12 -5.42
CA ALA A 129 3.23 5.20 -5.29
C ALA A 129 3.85 6.57 -5.56
N GLN A 130 5.07 6.81 -5.06
CA GLN A 130 5.85 8.00 -5.33
C GLN A 130 6.10 8.17 -6.83
N ARG A 131 6.69 7.17 -7.51
CA ARG A 131 7.04 7.25 -8.93
C ARG A 131 5.82 7.44 -9.84
N ARG A 132 4.70 6.81 -9.52
CA ARG A 132 3.44 6.99 -10.25
C ARG A 132 2.93 8.43 -10.17
N ARG A 133 3.05 9.05 -8.99
CA ARG A 133 2.52 10.41 -8.73
C ARG A 133 3.50 11.51 -9.13
N PHE A 134 4.80 11.22 -9.07
CA PHE A 134 5.89 12.14 -9.34
C PHE A 134 6.84 11.53 -10.39
N PRO A 135 6.43 11.43 -11.66
CA PRO A 135 7.24 10.79 -12.70
C PRO A 135 8.54 11.55 -13.01
N ARG A 136 8.60 12.86 -12.75
CA ARG A 136 9.81 13.71 -12.88
C ARG A 136 10.33 14.09 -11.50
N SER A 137 10.66 13.06 -10.74
CA SER A 137 11.05 13.15 -9.34
C SER A 137 12.51 13.57 -9.17
N ARG A 138 12.77 14.51 -8.24
CA ARG A 138 14.14 14.78 -7.75
C ARG A 138 14.68 13.66 -6.86
N PHE A 139 13.79 12.81 -6.35
CA PHE A 139 14.11 11.63 -5.55
C PHE A 139 14.11 10.34 -6.38
N GLY A 140 14.05 10.41 -7.72
CA GLY A 140 13.89 9.22 -8.55
C GLY A 140 15.06 8.23 -8.43
N ALA A 141 16.30 8.73 -8.35
CA ALA A 141 17.48 7.90 -8.09
C ALA A 141 17.38 7.19 -6.72
N GLU A 142 16.96 7.93 -5.70
CA GLU A 142 16.77 7.36 -4.37
C GLU A 142 15.60 6.36 -4.32
N ALA A 143 14.50 6.63 -5.01
CA ALA A 143 13.36 5.73 -5.06
C ALA A 143 13.74 4.38 -5.68
N LEU A 144 14.53 4.38 -6.76
CA LEU A 144 15.03 3.18 -7.40
C LEU A 144 16.05 2.44 -6.51
N TRP A 145 16.90 3.16 -5.79
CA TRP A 145 17.82 2.56 -4.83
C TRP A 145 17.07 1.86 -3.67
N ILE A 146 16.04 2.51 -3.12
CA ILE A 146 15.18 1.93 -2.08
C ILE A 146 14.43 0.70 -2.63
N GLU A 147 13.91 0.77 -3.87
CA GLU A 147 13.27 -0.39 -4.53
C GLU A 147 14.27 -1.55 -4.67
N ALA A 148 15.50 -1.30 -5.10
CA ALA A 148 16.54 -2.32 -5.21
C ALA A 148 16.91 -2.94 -3.85
N ASP A 149 17.17 -2.14 -2.81
CA ASP A 149 17.48 -2.68 -1.46
C ASP A 149 16.31 -3.50 -0.90
N ALA A 150 15.07 -3.04 -1.12
CA ALA A 150 13.88 -3.75 -0.69
C ALA A 150 13.73 -5.09 -1.43
N GLU A 151 13.88 -5.12 -2.76
CA GLU A 151 13.79 -6.37 -3.53
C GLU A 151 14.96 -7.32 -3.21
N ARG A 152 16.16 -6.81 -2.89
CA ARG A 152 17.28 -7.63 -2.39
C ARG A 152 16.91 -8.34 -1.09
N ARG A 153 16.35 -7.62 -0.11
CA ARG A 153 15.93 -8.20 1.19
C ARG A 153 14.83 -9.25 1.05
N ARG A 154 14.05 -9.20 -0.04
CA ARG A 154 13.01 -10.18 -0.37
C ARG A 154 13.53 -11.38 -1.16
N GLY A 155 14.81 -11.40 -1.53
CA GLY A 155 15.39 -12.43 -2.39
C GLY A 155 14.99 -12.32 -3.86
N HIS A 156 14.39 -11.20 -4.28
CA HIS A 156 13.94 -11.01 -5.65
C HIS A 156 15.04 -10.44 -6.55
N ALA A 157 16.07 -11.24 -6.82
CA ALA A 157 17.26 -10.82 -7.56
C ALA A 157 16.94 -10.17 -8.92
N ARG A 158 16.00 -10.73 -9.69
CA ARG A 158 15.58 -10.14 -10.97
C ARG A 158 14.95 -8.75 -10.83
N ALA A 159 14.14 -8.54 -9.79
CA ALA A 159 13.48 -7.25 -9.57
C ALA A 159 14.47 -6.21 -9.04
N MET A 160 15.40 -6.63 -8.18
CA MET A 160 16.54 -5.81 -7.76
C MET A 160 17.34 -5.34 -8.97
N GLU A 161 17.75 -6.26 -9.85
CA GLU A 161 18.57 -5.94 -11.02
C GLU A 161 17.84 -4.97 -11.97
N ALA A 162 16.56 -5.21 -12.22
CA ALA A 162 15.75 -4.32 -13.04
C ALA A 162 15.64 -2.88 -12.46
N ALA A 163 15.68 -2.73 -11.14
CA ALA A 163 15.70 -1.43 -10.48
C ALA A 163 17.09 -0.76 -10.58
N LEU A 164 18.18 -1.52 -10.43
CA LEU A 164 19.54 -1.03 -10.59
C LEU A 164 19.85 -0.62 -12.04
N GLU A 165 19.40 -1.39 -13.02
CA GLU A 165 19.52 -1.05 -14.44
C GLU A 165 18.80 0.26 -14.76
N GLN A 166 17.56 0.41 -14.29
CA GLN A 166 16.82 1.67 -14.43
C GLN A 166 17.55 2.83 -13.75
N LEU A 167 18.15 2.61 -12.58
CA LEU A 167 18.90 3.63 -11.85
C LEU A 167 20.11 4.10 -12.65
N ARG A 168 20.91 3.18 -13.17
CA ARG A 168 22.07 3.48 -14.01
C ARG A 168 21.68 4.20 -15.30
N ARG A 169 20.58 3.78 -15.93
CA ARG A 169 20.10 4.38 -17.19
C ARG A 169 19.54 5.79 -17.02
N LEU A 170 18.74 6.02 -15.97
CA LEU A 170 18.02 7.28 -15.78
C LEU A 170 18.80 8.31 -14.94
N TYR A 171 19.71 7.85 -14.08
CA TYR A 171 20.45 8.69 -13.15
C TYR A 171 21.94 8.30 -13.08
N PRO A 172 22.66 8.28 -14.22
CA PRO A 172 24.03 7.75 -14.31
C PRO A 172 25.02 8.45 -13.36
N ASP A 173 24.88 9.76 -13.16
CA ASP A 173 25.79 10.54 -12.31
C ASP A 173 25.42 10.53 -10.82
N SER A 174 24.32 9.87 -10.45
CA SER A 174 23.86 9.83 -9.07
C SER A 174 24.82 9.02 -8.19
N PRO A 175 25.01 9.42 -6.90
CA PRO A 175 25.78 8.60 -5.96
C PRO A 175 25.26 7.17 -5.85
N GLN A 176 23.95 6.97 -5.98
CA GLN A 176 23.31 5.67 -5.93
C GLN A 176 23.66 4.81 -7.15
N ALA A 177 23.75 5.38 -8.36
CA ALA A 177 24.17 4.64 -9.55
C ALA A 177 25.64 4.19 -9.45
N ARG A 178 26.51 5.04 -8.87
CA ARG A 178 27.90 4.66 -8.58
C ARG A 178 27.98 3.53 -7.54
N ALA A 179 27.19 3.61 -6.48
CA ALA A 179 27.12 2.55 -5.47
C ALA A 179 26.57 1.23 -6.05
N ALA A 180 25.62 1.31 -6.99
CA ALA A 180 25.08 0.14 -7.69
C ALA A 180 26.15 -0.58 -8.52
N ALA A 181 27.01 0.16 -9.22
CA ALA A 181 28.09 -0.42 -10.01
C ALA A 181 29.08 -1.24 -9.15
N SER A 182 29.35 -0.78 -7.92
CA SER A 182 30.24 -1.48 -6.98
C SER A 182 29.64 -2.75 -6.34
N LEU A 183 28.35 -3.06 -6.57
CA LEU A 183 27.73 -4.29 -6.07
C LEU A 183 27.91 -5.49 -7.04
N GLU A 184 28.34 -5.23 -8.27
CA GLU A 184 28.52 -6.24 -9.33
C GLU A 184 29.97 -6.72 -9.47
N GLU A 185 30.92 -6.05 -8.82
CA GLU A 185 32.34 -6.43 -8.74
C GLU A 185 32.60 -7.39 -7.56
#